data_AF-A0A526MHD3-F1
#
_entry.id   AF-A0A526MHD3-F1
#
_cell.length_a   1.000
_cell.length_b   1.000
_cell.length_c   1.000
_cell.angle_alpha   90.00
_cell.angle_beta   90.00
_cell.angle_gamma   90.00
#
_symmetry.space_group_name_H-M   'P 1'
#
loop_
_entity.id
_entity.type
_entity.pdbx_description
1 polymer ?
#
loop_
_entity_poly.entity_id
_entity_poly.type
_entity_poly.pdbx_seq_one_letter_code
_entity_poly.pdbx_strand_id
1 'polypeptide(L)' 'MNGQDNICNAWAALKLVRMAIEQTCPAGVLPSEEAVLLLYGPEPVHEGEALAKAIIETVERLNR' A
#
# COMPACT_ATOMS: atom_id res chain seq x y z
N MET A 1 -2.18 -11.52 -22.26
CA MET A 1 -1.58 -10.56 -21.31
C MET A 1 -0.11 -10.87 -21.23
N ASN A 2 0.74 -9.87 -21.48
CA ASN A 2 2.19 -10.00 -21.32
C ASN A 2 2.59 -9.66 -19.86
N GLY A 3 3.87 -9.86 -19.50
CA GLY A 3 4.35 -9.56 -18.15
C GLY A 3 4.24 -8.08 -17.74
N GLN A 4 4.29 -7.16 -18.70
CA GLN A 4 4.16 -5.73 -18.45
C GLN A 4 2.71 -5.35 -18.10
N ASP A 5 1.72 -5.92 -18.80
CA ASP A 5 0.29 -5.72 -18.51
C ASP A 5 -0.03 -6.13 -17.06
N ASN A 6 0.58 -7.23 -16.59
CA ASN A 6 0.39 -7.72 -15.22
C ASN A 6 0.96 -6.75 -14.18
N ILE A 7 2.14 -6.17 -14.43
CA ILE A 7 2.76 -5.18 -13.53
C ILE A 7 1.93 -3.90 -13.48
N CYS A 8 1.47 -3.40 -14.63
CA CYS A 8 0.60 -2.23 -14.70
C CYS A 8 -0.71 -2.44 -13.93
N ASN A 9 -1.35 -3.61 -14.10
CA ASN A 9 -2.57 -3.96 -13.38
C ASN A 9 -2.34 -4.10 -11.88
N ALA A 10 -1.21 -4.66 -11.45
CA ALA A 10 -0.84 -4.74 -10.04
C ALA A 10 -0.71 -3.34 -9.42
N TRP A 11 0.02 -2.43 -10.08
CA TRP A 11 0.12 -1.04 -9.64
C TRP A 11 -1.22 -0.33 -9.59
N ALA A 12 -2.06 -0.48 -10.62
CA ALA A 12 -3.38 0.12 -10.65
C ALA A 12 -4.24 -0.35 -9.47
N ALA A 13 -4.23 -1.66 -9.18
CA ALA A 13 -4.96 -2.23 -8.06
C ALA A 13 -4.46 -1.70 -6.71
N LEU A 14 -3.13 -1.67 -6.50
CA LEU A 14 -2.54 -1.18 -5.25
C LEU A 14 -2.83 0.31 -5.01
N LYS A 15 -2.82 1.13 -6.07
CA LYS A 15 -3.17 2.55 -5.97
C LYS A 15 -4.62 2.79 -5.53
N LEU A 16 -5.55 1.92 -5.93
CA LEU A 16 -6.93 1.99 -5.44
C LEU A 16 -7.01 1.72 -3.93
N VAL A 17 -6.22 0.76 -3.43
CA VAL A 17 -6.16 0.44 -1.99
C VAL A 17 -5.51 1.59 -1.22
N ARG A 18 -4.37 2.12 -1.70
CA ARG A 18 -3.72 3.29 -1.12
C ARG A 18 -4.69 4.47 -1.01
N MET A 19 -5.36 4.80 -2.11
CA MET A 19 -6.35 5.88 -2.13
C MET A 19 -7.44 5.66 -1.07
N ALA A 20 -7.96 4.44 -0.95
CA ALA A 20 -8.97 4.13 0.05
C ALA A 20 -8.45 4.34 1.48
N ILE A 21 -7.22 3.92 1.79
CA ILE A 21 -6.58 4.13 3.10
C ILE A 21 -6.37 5.62 3.34
N GLU A 22 -5.79 6.35 2.39
CA GLU A 22 -5.50 7.78 2.53
C GLU A 22 -6.76 8.64 2.68
N GLN A 23 -7.89 8.23 2.09
CA GLN A 23 -9.17 8.92 2.23
C GLN A 23 -9.89 8.62 3.55
N THR A 24 -9.69 7.44 4.13
CA THR A 24 -10.50 6.96 5.27
C THR A 24 -9.73 6.98 6.59
N CYS A 25 -8.41 6.80 6.54
CA CYS A 25 -7.57 6.70 7.71
C CYS A 25 -6.92 8.05 8.07
N PRO A 26 -6.66 8.30 9.37
CA PRO A 26 -5.88 9.46 9.79
C PRO A 26 -4.48 9.48 9.17
N ALA A 27 -3.90 10.69 9.08
CA ALA A 27 -2.52 10.88 8.66
C ALA A 27 -1.54 10.04 9.53
N GLY A 28 -0.54 9.43 8.88
CA GLY A 28 0.46 8.60 9.53
C GLY A 28 0.10 7.11 9.65
N VAL A 29 -1.09 6.69 9.18
CA VAL A 29 -1.43 5.26 9.09
C VAL A 29 -0.62 4.55 7.99
N LEU A 30 -0.37 5.23 6.87
CA LEU A 30 0.38 4.69 5.73
C LEU A 30 1.55 5.64 5.39
N PRO A 31 2.79 5.13 5.21
CA PRO A 31 3.88 5.93 4.65
C PRO A 31 3.58 6.38 3.22
N SER A 32 4.15 7.51 2.78
CA SER A 32 4.02 7.99 1.40
C SER A 32 4.65 7.00 0.40
N GLU A 33 4.31 7.09 -0.89
CA GLU A 33 4.90 6.24 -1.94
C GLU A 33 6.44 6.38 -1.97
N GLU A 34 6.99 7.58 -1.76
CA GLU A 34 8.43 7.81 -1.69
C GLU A 34 9.06 7.14 -0.46
N ALA A 35 8.39 7.18 0.68
CA ALA A 35 8.85 6.48 1.87
C ALA A 35 8.81 4.96 1.68
N VAL A 36 7.79 4.43 0.99
CA VAL A 36 7.72 3.01 0.64
C VAL A 36 8.88 2.61 -0.28
N LEU A 37 9.18 3.43 -1.30
CA LEU A 37 10.32 3.19 -2.20
C LEU A 37 11.64 3.09 -1.44
N LEU A 38 11.84 3.96 -0.44
CA LEU A 38 13.07 3.98 0.37
C LEU A 38 13.14 2.86 1.40
N LEU A 39 12.02 2.49 2.01
CA LEU A 39 11.97 1.54 3.13
C LEU A 39 11.80 0.08 2.68
N TYR A 40 11.08 -0.14 1.58
CA TYR A 40 10.68 -1.48 1.12
C TYR A 40 11.25 -1.79 -0.26
N GLY A 41 11.12 -0.89 -1.23
CA GLY A 41 11.66 -1.06 -2.58
C GLY A 41 10.70 -0.66 -3.71
N PRO A 42 11.13 -0.77 -4.98
CA PRO A 42 10.42 -0.18 -6.13
C PRO A 42 9.36 -1.08 -6.78
N GLU A 43 9.30 -2.36 -6.45
CA GLU A 43 8.34 -3.31 -7.07
C GLU A 43 6.95 -3.27 -6.41
N PRO A 44 5.86 -3.64 -7.12
CA PRO A 44 4.50 -3.66 -6.57
C PRO A 44 4.36 -4.41 -5.23
N VAL A 45 5.13 -5.48 -5.03
CA VAL A 45 5.08 -6.27 -3.80
C VAL A 45 5.48 -5.43 -2.56
N HIS A 46 6.38 -4.45 -2.72
CA HIS A 46 6.82 -3.57 -1.64
C HIS A 46 5.73 -2.59 -1.21
N GLU A 47 4.98 -2.04 -2.18
CA GLU A 47 3.78 -1.25 -1.91
C GLU A 47 2.70 -2.12 -1.25
N GLY A 48 2.51 -3.35 -1.75
CA GLY A 48 1.61 -4.32 -1.13
C GLY A 48 1.97 -4.62 0.33
N GLU A 49 3.26 -4.76 0.66
CA GLU A 49 3.72 -4.99 2.03
C GLU A 49 3.41 -3.80 2.95
N ALA A 50 3.68 -2.56 2.49
CA ALA A 50 3.38 -1.36 3.25
C ALA A 50 1.88 -1.22 3.54
N LEU A 51 1.03 -1.48 2.54
CA LEU A 51 -0.44 -1.47 2.69
C LEU A 51 -0.90 -2.55 3.67
N ALA A 52 -0.38 -3.76 3.57
CA ALA A 52 -0.73 -4.86 4.48
C ALA A 52 -0.38 -4.53 5.94
N LYS A 53 0.81 -4.00 6.19
CA LYS A 53 1.25 -3.56 7.52
C LYS A 53 0.33 -2.46 8.08
N ALA A 54 0.02 -1.44 7.28
CA ALA A 54 -0.86 -0.36 7.71
C ALA A 54 -2.26 -0.86 8.10
N ILE A 55 -2.84 -1.79 7.33
CA ILE A 55 -4.14 -2.39 7.63
C ILE A 55 -4.10 -3.21 8.92
N ILE A 56 -3.11 -4.09 9.07
CA ILE A 56 -2.96 -4.94 10.26
C ILE A 56 -2.81 -4.09 11.52
N GLU A 57 -1.88 -3.13 11.52
CA GLU A 57 -1.66 -2.24 12.67
C GLU A 57 -2.92 -1.42 13.02
N THR A 58 -3.65 -0.96 12.01
CA THR A 58 -4.90 -0.22 12.22
C THR A 58 -5.96 -1.11 12.87
N VAL A 59 -6.17 -2.34 12.37
CA VAL A 59 -7.14 -3.28 12.93
C VAL A 59 -6.75 -3.71 14.34
N GLU A 60 -5.47 -3.95 14.61
CA GLU A 60 -4.97 -4.27 15.95
C GLU A 60 -5.26 -3.15 16.96
N ARG A 61 -5.18 -1.88 16.55
CA ARG A 61 -5.52 -0.75 17.43
C ARG A 61 -7.02 -0.65 17.72
N LEU A 62 -7.88 -1.07 16.78
CA LEU A 62 -9.35 -1.06 16.97
C LEU A 62 -9.84 -2.17 17.90
N ASN A 63 -9.09 -3.26 18.04
CA ASN A 63 -9.42 -4.39 18.91
C ASN A 63 -8.82 -4.29 20.32
N ARG A 64 -8.19 -3.16 20.67
CA ARG A 64 -7.68 -2.87 22.02
C ARG A 64 -8.62 -1.92 22.75
#